data_AF-A0A967LXI2-F1
#
_entry.id   AF-A0A967LXI2-F1
#
_cell.length_a   1.000
_cell.length_b   1.000
_cell.length_c   1.000
_cell.angle_alpha   90.00
_cell.angle_beta   90.00
_cell.angle_gamma   90.00
#
_symmetry.space_group_name_H-M   'P 1'
#
loop_
_entity.id
_entity.type
_entity.pdbx_description
1 polymer ?
#
loop_
_entity_poly.entity_id
_entity_poly.type
_entity_poly.pdbx_seq_one_letter_code
_entity_poly.pdbx_strand_id
1 'polypeptide(L)'
;MADQELYVFWKYDQPPYVLGAKVEKFYDDGKVEPKGYLCFHVKPITILPDGPGREAMERLIVLKNEFRQHEHDLREDTRRRAYELLCMEVPDD
;
A
#
# COMPACT_ATOMS: atom_id res chain seq x y z
N MET A 1 -5.83 -16.41 -27.36
CA MET A 1 -6.38 -16.47 -25.99
C MET A 1 -6.39 -15.05 -25.50
N ALA A 2 -7.51 -14.55 -24.96
CA ALA A 2 -7.51 -13.19 -24.39
C ALA A 2 -6.43 -13.14 -23.31
N ASP A 3 -5.52 -12.17 -23.40
CA ASP A 3 -4.56 -11.87 -22.33
C ASP A 3 -5.37 -11.66 -21.06
N GLN A 4 -5.42 -12.68 -20.19
CA GLN A 4 -6.04 -12.53 -18.89
C GLN A 4 -5.14 -11.61 -18.09
N GLU A 5 -5.60 -10.38 -17.87
CA GLU A 5 -4.93 -9.47 -16.97
C GLU A 5 -4.89 -10.10 -15.57
N LEU A 6 -3.70 -10.11 -14.98
CA LEU A 6 -3.46 -10.62 -13.63
C LEU A 6 -3.01 -9.47 -12.75
N TYR A 7 -3.31 -9.55 -11.46
CA TYR A 7 -2.74 -8.71 -10.42
C TYR A 7 -1.79 -9.51 -9.56
N VAL A 8 -0.64 -8.92 -9.24
CA VAL A 8 0.29 -9.43 -8.25
C VAL A 8 0.23 -8.58 -7.00
N PHE A 9 0.28 -9.23 -5.85
CA PHE A 9 0.40 -8.60 -4.54
C PHE A 9 1.66 -9.09 -3.84
N TRP A 10 2.41 -8.18 -3.24
CA TRP A 10 3.70 -8.49 -2.60
C TRP A 10 3.88 -7.70 -1.31
N LYS A 11 4.82 -8.17 -0.48
CA LYS A 11 5.16 -7.52 0.78
C LYS A 11 5.85 -6.20 0.53
N TYR A 12 5.49 -5.19 1.32
CA TYR A 12 6.14 -3.89 1.36
C TYR A 12 6.70 -3.63 2.76
N ASP A 13 7.72 -2.79 2.83
CA ASP A 13 8.44 -2.47 4.07
C ASP A 13 7.71 -1.42 4.93
N GLN A 14 6.82 -0.64 4.31
CA GLN A 14 6.03 0.37 5.00
C GLN A 14 4.54 -0.01 5.04
N PRO A 15 3.77 0.45 6.04
CA PRO A 15 2.32 0.33 6.07
C PRO A 15 1.67 0.76 4.74
N PRO A 16 0.66 0.03 4.24
CA PRO A 16 -0.03 -1.11 4.88
C PRO A 16 0.67 -2.47 4.70
N TYR A 17 1.99 -2.50 4.47
CA TYR A 17 2.84 -3.68 4.33
C TYR A 17 2.56 -4.60 3.14
N VAL A 18 1.61 -4.21 2.29
CA VAL A 18 1.25 -4.90 1.06
C VAL A 18 1.09 -3.86 -0.04
N LEU A 19 1.62 -4.19 -1.21
CA LEU A 19 1.38 -3.47 -2.46
C LEU A 19 0.74 -4.41 -3.47
N GLY A 20 0.08 -3.82 -4.46
CA GLY A 20 -0.54 -4.54 -5.57
C GLY A 20 -0.40 -3.75 -6.86
N ALA A 21 -0.30 -4.47 -7.98
CA ALA A 21 -0.32 -3.92 -9.33
C ALA A 21 -0.66 -5.01 -10.35
N LYS A 22 -0.97 -4.59 -11.58
CA LYS A 22 -1.11 -5.54 -12.70
C LYS A 22 0.22 -6.23 -12.99
N VAL A 23 0.18 -7.47 -13.43
CA VAL A 23 1.35 -8.21 -13.88
C VAL A 23 1.77 -7.71 -15.26
N GLU A 24 3.05 -7.40 -15.42
CA GLU A 24 3.66 -7.09 -16.71
C GLU A 24 4.41 -8.30 -17.26
N LYS A 25 5.17 -9.02 -16.43
CA LYS A 25 5.93 -10.20 -16.85
C LYS A 25 6.16 -11.21 -15.73
N PHE A 26 6.19 -12.49 -16.09
CA PHE A 26 6.65 -13.58 -15.23
C PHE A 26 8.10 -13.95 -15.55
N TYR A 27 8.82 -14.39 -14.52
CA TYR A 27 10.18 -14.89 -14.61
C TYR A 27 10.23 -16.35 -14.16
N ASP A 28 11.17 -17.11 -14.73
CA ASP A 28 11.34 -18.54 -14.45
C ASP A 28 11.73 -18.83 -12.99
N ASP A 29 12.26 -17.83 -12.27
CA ASP A 29 12.58 -17.91 -10.84
C ASP A 29 11.36 -17.68 -9.92
N GLY A 30 10.16 -17.58 -10.49
CA GLY A 30 8.90 -17.37 -9.78
C GLY A 30 8.68 -15.92 -9.35
N LYS A 31 9.53 -14.99 -9.78
CA LYS A 31 9.29 -13.56 -9.59
C LYS A 31 8.38 -12.99 -10.67
N VAL A 32 7.84 -11.82 -10.37
CA VAL A 32 6.94 -11.07 -11.23
C VAL A 32 7.44 -9.64 -11.36
N GLU A 33 7.36 -9.08 -12.56
CA GLU A 33 7.49 -7.64 -12.80
C GLU A 33 6.08 -7.03 -12.76
N PRO A 34 5.78 -6.16 -11.78
CA PRO A 34 4.52 -5.45 -11.72
C PRO A 34 4.54 -4.23 -12.65
N LYS A 35 3.43 -3.99 -13.34
CA LYS A 35 3.27 -2.88 -14.28
C LYS A 35 3.49 -1.53 -13.59
N GLY A 36 4.36 -0.71 -14.17
CA GLY A 36 4.72 0.61 -13.63
C GLY A 36 5.83 0.59 -12.57
N TYR A 37 6.40 -0.58 -12.26
CA TYR A 37 7.54 -0.74 -11.37
C TYR A 37 8.75 -1.25 -12.18
N LEU A 38 9.30 -0.36 -13.02
CA LEU A 38 10.41 -0.70 -13.93
C LEU A 38 11.63 -1.23 -13.16
N CYS A 39 12.25 -2.28 -13.69
CA CYS A 39 13.42 -2.95 -13.13
C CYS A 39 13.21 -3.50 -11.71
N PHE A 40 11.96 -3.74 -11.30
CA PHE A 40 11.63 -4.26 -9.99
C PHE A 40 10.94 -5.62 -10.09
N HIS A 41 11.58 -6.64 -9.52
CA HIS A 41 11.05 -8.01 -9.49
C HIS A 41 10.61 -8.35 -8.08
N VAL A 42 9.36 -8.76 -7.94
CA VAL A 42 8.77 -9.10 -6.65
C VAL A 42 8.56 -10.58 -6.51
N LYS A 43 8.72 -11.08 -5.29
CA LYS A 43 8.20 -12.39 -4.92
C LYS A 43 6.72 -12.24 -4.58
N PRO A 44 5.80 -12.83 -5.36
CA PRO A 44 4.38 -12.70 -5.11
C PRO A 44 4.00 -13.36 -3.79
N ILE A 45 3.14 -12.70 -3.01
CA ILE A 45 2.36 -13.33 -1.93
C ILE A 45 1.16 -14.06 -2.56
N THR A 46 0.46 -13.37 -3.47
CA THR A 46 -0.67 -13.92 -4.21
C THR A 46 -0.78 -13.27 -5.58
N ILE A 47 -1.42 -13.98 -6.51
CA ILE A 47 -1.72 -13.53 -7.86
C ILE A 47 -3.20 -13.81 -8.10
N LEU A 48 -3.93 -12.80 -8.58
CA LEU A 48 -5.37 -12.87 -8.80
C LEU A 48 -5.72 -12.50 -10.24
N PRO A 49 -6.78 -13.09 -10.83
CA PRO A 49 -7.31 -12.62 -12.10
C PRO A 49 -7.92 -11.22 -11.97
N ASP A 50 -8.09 -10.51 -13.09
CA ASP A 50 -8.48 -9.10 -13.15
C ASP A 50 -9.62 -8.70 -12.18
N GLY A 51 -10.76 -9.39 -12.21
CA GLY A 51 -11.91 -9.07 -11.35
C GLY A 51 -11.58 -9.09 -9.84
N PRO A 52 -11.24 -10.25 -9.27
CA PRO A 52 -10.82 -10.35 -7.87
C PRO A 52 -9.58 -9.49 -7.53
N GLY A 53 -8.65 -9.34 -8.48
CA GLY A 53 -7.47 -8.50 -8.31
C GLY A 53 -7.82 -7.02 -8.16
N ARG A 54 -8.74 -6.50 -8.97
CA ARG A 54 -9.24 -5.13 -8.86
C ARG A 54 -9.95 -4.89 -7.54
N GLU A 55 -10.82 -5.82 -7.13
CA GLU A 55 -11.51 -5.74 -5.84
C GLU A 55 -10.54 -5.72 -4.66
N ALA A 56 -9.51 -6.58 -4.68
CA ALA A 56 -8.46 -6.58 -3.67
C ALA A 56 -7.66 -5.27 -3.66
N MET A 57 -7.38 -4.70 -4.84
CA MET A 57 -6.67 -3.43 -4.97
C MET A 57 -7.49 -2.25 -4.42
N GLU A 58 -8.80 -2.20 -4.70
CA GLU A 58 -9.70 -1.18 -4.16
C GLU A 58 -9.76 -1.24 -2.63
N ARG A 59 -9.89 -2.45 -2.06
CA ARG A 59 -9.85 -2.65 -0.60
C ARG A 59 -8.50 -2.21 0.00
N LEU A 60 -7.38 -2.53 -0.66
CA LEU A 60 -6.05 -2.11 -0.22
C LEU A 60 -5.91 -0.59 -0.18
N ILE A 61 -6.47 0.13 -1.17
CA ILE A 61 -6.46 1.59 -1.22
C ILE A 61 -7.26 2.18 -0.05
N VAL A 62 -8.43 1.64 0.25
CA VAL A 62 -9.25 2.07 1.40
C VAL A 62 -8.46 1.88 2.69
N LEU A 63 -7.92 0.69 2.93
CA LEU A 63 -7.12 0.39 4.13
C LEU A 63 -5.90 1.30 4.26
N LYS A 64 -5.22 1.61 3.15
CA LYS A 64 -4.08 2.54 3.13
C LYS A 64 -4.49 3.95 3.55
N ASN A 65 -5.64 4.42 3.08
CA ASN A 65 -6.14 5.75 3.43
C ASN A 65 -6.59 5.82 4.89
N GLU A 66 -7.30 4.79 5.37
CA GLU A 66 -7.67 4.66 6.78
C GLU A 66 -6.45 4.65 7.70
N PHE A 67 -5.42 3.88 7.35
CA PHE A 67 -4.16 3.86 8.10
C PHE A 67 -3.51 5.25 8.15
N ARG A 68 -3.41 5.94 7.01
CA ARG A 68 -2.83 7.30 6.93
C ARG A 68 -3.62 8.32 7.74
N GLN A 69 -4.94 8.23 7.73
CA GLN A 69 -5.79 9.11 8.53
C GLN A 69 -5.56 8.86 10.02
N HIS A 70 -5.54 7.59 10.43
CA HIS A 70 -5.30 7.24 11.83
C HIS A 70 -3.91 7.66 12.31
N GLU A 71 -2.89 7.49 11.47
CA GLU A 71 -1.53 7.95 11.75
C GLU A 71 -1.47 9.48 11.90
N HIS A 72 -2.17 10.22 11.03
CA HIS A 72 -2.30 11.66 11.12
C HIS A 72 -2.98 12.08 12.44
N ASP A 73 -4.13 11.50 12.78
CA ASP A 73 -4.88 11.85 13.98
C ASP A 73 -4.10 11.56 15.26
N LEU A 74 -3.36 10.44 15.30
CA LEU A 74 -2.47 10.11 16.42
C LEU A 74 -1.31 11.10 16.55
N ARG A 75 -0.72 11.53 15.42
CA ARG A 75 0.35 12.54 15.43
C ARG A 75 -0.18 13.87 15.97
N GLU A 76 -1.36 14.29 15.54
CA GLU A 76 -2.00 15.53 16.00
C GLU A 76 -2.38 15.49 17.48
N ASP A 77 -2.95 14.38 17.96
CA ASP A 77 -3.26 14.20 19.39
C ASP A 77 -1.98 14.17 20.24
N THR A 78 -0.94 13.48 19.77
CA THR A 78 0.37 13.45 20.44
C THR A 78 1.00 14.84 20.49
N ARG A 79 0.95 15.59 19.37
CA ARG A 79 1.40 16.98 19.29
C ARG A 79 0.67 17.82 20.33
N ARG A 80 -0.66 17.84 20.32
CA ARG A 80 -1.49 18.60 21.24
C ARG A 80 -1.15 18.30 22.71
N ARG A 81 -1.09 17.03 23.09
CA ARG A 81 -0.75 16.62 24.47
C ARG A 81 0.64 17.07 24.89
N ALA A 82 1.62 17.04 23.99
CA ALA A 82 2.97 17.53 24.28
C ALA A 82 2.97 19.03 24.60
N TYR A 83 2.21 19.84 23.85
CA TYR A 83 2.07 21.28 24.11
C TYR A 83 1.33 21.55 25.42
N GLU A 84 0.25 20.82 25.71
CA GLU A 84 -0.48 20.90 26.98
C GLU A 84 0.42 20.62 28.19
N LEU A 85 1.25 19.56 28.12
CA LEU A 85 2.20 19.22 29.19
C LEU A 85 3.30 20.26 29.38
N LEU A 86 3.68 20.96 28.30
CA LEU A 86 4.71 22.00 28.32
C LEU A 86 4.14 23.40 28.65
N CYS A 87 2.83 23.51 28.90
CA CYS A 87 2.13 24.79 29.10
C CYS A 87 2.36 25.79 27.94
N MET A 88 2.49 25.30 26.71
CA MET A 88 2.69 26.11 25.51
C MET A 88 1.43 26.09 24.63
N GLU A 89 1.21 27.16 23.88
CA GLU A 89 0.15 27.20 22.87
C GLU A 89 0.55 26.35 21.65
N VAL A 90 -0.39 25.58 21.11
CA VAL A 90 -0.20 24.87 19.84
C VAL A 90 -0.16 25.91 18.73
N PRO A 91 0.93 26.03 17.95
CA PRO A 91 1.00 26.99 16.87
C PRO A 91 -0.05 26.67 15.79
N ASP A 92 -0.71 27.71 15.27
CA ASP A 92 -1.52 27.61 14.06
C ASP A 92 -0.59 27.40 12.85
N ASP A 93 -0.78 26.32 12.12
CA ASP A 93 -0.02 25.95 10.91
C ASP A 93 -0.20 26.93 9.74
#